data_AF-A0A2E3HYH7-F1
#
_entry.id   AF-A0A2E3HYH7-F1
#
_cell.length_a   1.000
_cell.length_b   1.000
_cell.length_c   1.000
_cell.angle_alpha   90.00
_cell.angle_beta   90.00
_cell.angle_gamma   90.00
#
_symmetry.space_group_name_H-M   'P 1'
#
loop_
_entity.id
_entity.type
_entity.pdbx_description
1 polymer ?
#
loop_
_entity_poly.entity_id
_entity_poly.type
_entity_poly.pdbx_seq_one_letter_code
_entity_poly.pdbx_strand_id
1 'polypeptide(L)'
;MNDNRTRLKVIHCALKRLCHTQPGGHAVRRQFTLAMLISGIVSSKEVQLLAIVSKLPSKNQAESHIKRFKWWITHEKVDCSSYYLSYVEQLLANLYNEA
;
A
#
# COMPACT_ATOMS: atom_id res chain seq x y z
N MET A 1 14.81 11.81 -13.15
CA MET A 1 14.64 10.76 -12.11
C MET A 1 13.24 10.19 -12.23
N ASN A 2 13.05 8.88 -12.38
CA ASN A 2 11.69 8.29 -12.45
C ASN A 2 11.13 8.13 -11.03
N ASP A 3 10.69 9.26 -10.47
CA ASP A 3 10.23 9.45 -9.09
C ASP A 3 9.22 8.39 -8.63
N ASN A 4 8.25 8.03 -9.49
CA ASN A 4 7.18 7.10 -9.15
C ASN A 4 7.67 5.66 -8.86
N ARG A 5 8.70 5.18 -9.57
CA ARG A 5 9.30 3.84 -9.31
C ARG A 5 10.01 3.80 -7.97
N THR A 6 10.82 4.81 -7.72
CA THR A 6 11.59 4.94 -6.47
C THR A 6 10.64 5.05 -5.29
N ARG A 7 9.61 5.89 -5.40
CA ARG A 7 8.58 6.07 -4.37
C ARG A 7 7.85 4.78 -4.03
N LEU A 8 7.36 4.06 -5.04
CA LEU A 8 6.71 2.77 -4.82
C LEU A 8 7.63 1.79 -4.10
N LYS A 9 8.91 1.73 -4.50
CA LYS A 9 9.90 0.86 -3.85
C LYS A 9 10.14 1.25 -2.39
N VAL A 10 10.32 2.54 -2.10
CA VAL A 10 10.55 3.05 -0.74
C VAL A 10 9.35 2.76 0.15
N ILE A 11 8.14 3.08 -0.30
CA ILE A 11 6.90 2.81 0.44
C ILE A 11 6.77 1.31 0.71
N HIS A 12 6.99 0.47 -0.30
CA HIS A 12 6.89 -0.98 -0.13
C HIS A 12 7.93 -1.53 0.87
N CYS A 13 9.17 -1.04 0.82
CA CYS A 13 10.20 -1.40 1.78
C CYS A 13 9.85 -0.95 3.20
N ALA A 14 9.30 0.25 3.37
CA ALA A 14 8.85 0.76 4.67
C ALA A 14 7.72 -0.12 5.24
N LEU A 15 6.69 -0.42 4.43
CA LEU A 15 5.61 -1.31 4.86
C LEU A 15 6.11 -2.70 5.26
N LYS A 16 7.10 -3.25 4.54
CA LYS A 16 7.71 -4.53 4.92
C LYS A 16 8.45 -4.47 6.25
N ARG A 17 9.17 -3.38 6.53
CA ARG A 17 9.90 -3.20 7.80
C ARG A 17 8.97 -3.07 9.00
N LEU A 18 7.84 -2.38 8.82
CA LEU A 18 6.86 -2.17 9.89
C LEU A 18 5.97 -3.41 10.15
N CYS A 19 5.96 -4.36 9.23
CA CYS A 19 5.14 -5.56 9.37
C CYS A 19 5.86 -6.61 10.22
N HIS A 20 5.46 -6.76 11.49
CA HIS A 20 6.02 -7.76 12.41
C HIS A 20 5.68 -9.20 12.03
N THR A 21 4.50 -9.42 11.45
CA THR A 21 4.07 -10.73 10.96
C THR A 21 4.61 -10.94 9.56
N GLN A 22 5.43 -11.98 9.35
CA GLN A 22 5.96 -12.27 8.01
C GLN A 22 4.81 -12.63 7.07
N PRO A 23 4.56 -11.84 6.01
CA PRO A 23 3.43 -12.09 5.14
C PRO A 23 3.70 -13.34 4.28
N GLY A 24 2.93 -14.41 4.48
CA GLY A 24 2.95 -15.60 3.62
C GLY A 24 1.98 -15.48 2.43
N GLY A 25 2.40 -15.94 1.24
CA GLY A 25 1.53 -16.14 0.08
C GLY A 25 0.70 -14.91 -0.35
N HIS A 26 -0.62 -15.00 -0.23
CA HIS A 26 -1.54 -13.93 -0.65
C HIS A 26 -1.35 -12.61 0.11
N ALA A 27 -0.81 -12.64 1.34
CA ALA A 27 -0.56 -11.45 2.13
C ALA A 27 0.49 -10.52 1.47
N VAL A 28 1.53 -11.08 0.85
CA VAL A 28 2.57 -10.31 0.14
C VAL A 28 1.96 -9.53 -1.04
N ARG A 29 1.08 -10.18 -1.81
CA ARG A 29 0.41 -9.56 -2.97
C ARG A 29 -0.51 -8.42 -2.52
N ARG A 30 -1.20 -8.60 -1.40
CA ARG A 30 -2.08 -7.58 -0.82
C ARG A 30 -1.29 -6.41 -0.24
N GLN A 31 -0.18 -6.66 0.45
CA GLN A 31 0.73 -5.61 0.92
C GLN A 31 1.35 -4.81 -0.24
N PHE A 32 1.73 -5.48 -1.33
CA PHE A 32 2.17 -4.79 -2.55
C PHE A 32 1.07 -3.93 -3.16
N THR A 33 -0.18 -4.39 -3.12
CA THR A 33 -1.35 -3.63 -3.60
C THR A 33 -1.57 -2.37 -2.76
N LEU A 34 -1.44 -2.47 -1.43
CA LEU A 34 -1.47 -1.33 -0.53
C LEU A 34 -0.36 -0.32 -0.86
N ALA A 35 0.88 -0.79 -1.08
CA ALA A 35 1.98 0.08 -1.46
C ALA A 35 1.71 0.84 -2.77
N MET A 36 1.09 0.18 -3.75
CA MET A 36 0.68 0.84 -5.00
C MET A 36 -0.40 1.89 -4.78
N LEU A 37 -1.42 1.59 -3.95
CA LEU A 37 -2.46 2.56 -3.61
C LEU A 37 -1.87 3.80 -2.95
N ILE A 38 -1.05 3.64 -1.91
CA ILE A 38 -0.41 4.75 -1.20
C ILE A 38 0.48 5.55 -2.15
N SER A 39 1.35 4.87 -2.91
CA SER A 39 2.23 5.56 -3.87
C SER A 39 1.43 6.34 -4.92
N GLY A 40 0.34 5.77 -5.42
CA GLY A 40 -0.49 6.42 -6.42
C GLY A 40 -1.23 7.62 -5.84
N ILE A 41 -1.82 7.52 -4.64
CA ILE A 41 -2.48 8.63 -3.92
C ILE A 41 -1.50 9.77 -3.69
N VAL A 42 -0.30 9.49 -3.19
CA VAL A 42 0.71 10.52 -2.90
C VAL A 42 1.21 11.19 -4.19
N SER A 43 1.33 10.44 -5.29
CA SER A 43 1.75 10.99 -6.59
C SER A 43 0.65 11.72 -7.35
N SER A 44 -0.61 11.30 -7.24
CA SER A 44 -1.76 11.93 -7.90
C SER A 44 -2.32 13.09 -7.08
N LYS A 45 -2.15 13.07 -5.75
CA LYS A 45 -2.85 13.91 -4.77
C LYS A 45 -4.38 13.74 -4.82
N GLU A 46 -4.83 12.62 -5.35
CA GLU A 46 -6.23 12.32 -5.64
C GLU A 46 -6.56 10.89 -5.20
N VAL A 47 -7.78 10.69 -4.73
CA VAL A 47 -8.27 9.36 -4.30
C VAL A 47 -9.01 8.61 -5.42
N GLN A 48 -9.23 9.25 -6.56
CA GLN A 48 -9.87 8.63 -7.71
C GLN A 48 -8.96 7.54 -8.32
N LEU A 49 -9.48 6.31 -8.48
CA LEU A 49 -8.68 5.17 -8.94
C LEU A 49 -8.00 5.40 -10.31
N LEU A 50 -8.67 6.12 -11.22
CA LEU A 50 -8.09 6.48 -12.51
C LEU A 50 -6.86 7.39 -12.35
N ALA A 51 -6.95 8.40 -11.49
CA ALA A 51 -5.86 9.32 -11.20
C ALA A 51 -4.68 8.59 -10.55
N ILE A 52 -4.95 7.72 -9.58
CA ILE A 52 -3.95 6.86 -8.91
C ILE A 52 -3.21 6.00 -9.94
N VAL A 53 -3.95 5.27 -10.78
CA VAL A 53 -3.37 4.32 -11.74
C VAL A 53 -2.53 5.03 -12.80
N SER A 54 -2.90 6.25 -13.20
CA SER A 54 -2.13 7.07 -14.15
C SER A 54 -0.70 7.39 -13.67
N LYS A 55 -0.46 7.34 -12.35
CA LYS A 55 0.85 7.63 -11.74
C LYS A 55 1.64 6.38 -11.39
N LEU A 56 1.08 5.19 -11.58
CA LEU A 56 1.77 3.94 -11.24
C LEU A 56 2.85 3.60 -12.25
N PRO A 57 4.02 3.13 -11.80
CA PRO A 57 5.09 2.71 -12.67
C PRO A 57 4.88 1.27 -13.18
N SER A 58 3.80 1.03 -13.92
CA SER A 58 3.40 -0.30 -14.40
C SER A 58 3.23 -0.32 -15.92
N LYS A 59 3.54 -1.47 -16.54
CA LYS A 59 3.23 -1.76 -17.95
C LYS A 59 1.84 -2.38 -18.16
N ASN A 60 1.19 -2.85 -17.09
CA ASN A 60 -0.16 -3.42 -17.18
C ASN A 60 -1.21 -2.36 -17.53
N GLN A 61 -2.30 -2.81 -18.15
CA GLN A 61 -3.46 -1.97 -18.47
C GLN A 61 -4.07 -1.35 -17.21
N ALA A 62 -4.53 -0.10 -17.34
CA ALA A 62 -5.10 0.66 -16.24
C ALA A 62 -6.32 -0.05 -15.62
N GLU A 63 -7.17 -0.64 -16.46
CA GLU A 63 -8.38 -1.35 -16.02
C GLU A 63 -8.07 -2.54 -15.10
N SER A 64 -6.99 -3.27 -15.36
CA SER A 64 -6.53 -4.38 -14.52
C SER A 64 -6.19 -3.89 -13.10
N HIS A 65 -5.53 -2.74 -12.99
CA HIS A 65 -5.22 -2.13 -11.69
C HIS A 65 -6.46 -1.61 -10.98
N ILE A 66 -7.38 -0.96 -11.70
CA ILE A 66 -8.64 -0.49 -11.12
C ILE A 66 -9.44 -1.66 -10.55
N LYS A 67 -9.56 -2.77 -11.31
CA LYS A 67 -10.22 -3.99 -10.83
C LYS A 67 -9.51 -4.53 -9.60
N ARG A 68 -8.18 -4.66 -9.62
CA ARG A 68 -7.39 -5.10 -8.46
C ARG A 68 -7.63 -4.22 -7.24
N PHE A 69 -7.67 -2.91 -7.40
CA PHE A 69 -7.89 -1.95 -6.31
C PHE A 69 -9.30 -2.03 -5.76
N LYS A 70 -10.32 -2.09 -6.63
CA LYS A 70 -11.70 -2.32 -6.20
C LYS A 70 -11.81 -3.61 -5.38
N TRP A 71 -11.27 -4.71 -5.90
CA TRP A 71 -11.24 -5.99 -5.18
C TRP A 71 -10.53 -5.87 -3.83
N TRP A 72 -9.37 -5.23 -3.78
CA TRP A 72 -8.63 -5.04 -2.52
C TRP A 72 -9.42 -4.22 -1.48
N ILE A 73 -10.10 -3.14 -1.92
CA ILE A 73 -10.89 -2.27 -1.04
C ILE A 73 -12.17 -2.95 -0.54
N THR A 74 -12.86 -3.69 -1.42
CA THR A 74 -14.15 -4.31 -1.06
C THR A 74 -14.01 -5.68 -0.39
N HIS A 75 -12.81 -6.26 -0.33
CA HIS A 75 -12.62 -7.56 0.32
C HIS A 75 -12.71 -7.46 1.84
N GLU A 76 -13.87 -7.82 2.37
CA GLU A 76 -14.28 -7.85 3.79
C GLU A 76 -13.38 -8.72 4.69
N LYS A 77 -12.52 -9.57 4.12
CA LYS A 77 -11.50 -10.33 4.86
C LYS A 77 -10.19 -9.57 5.12
N VAL A 78 -10.14 -8.27 4.84
CA VAL A 78 -9.13 -7.38 5.43
C VAL A 78 -9.57 -7.13 6.88
N ASP A 79 -9.42 -8.15 7.72
CA ASP A 79 -9.63 -8.00 9.16
C ASP A 79 -8.64 -6.93 9.65
N CYS A 80 -9.19 -5.84 10.19
CA CYS A 80 -8.42 -4.69 10.64
C CYS A 80 -7.34 -5.09 11.65
N SER A 81 -7.64 -6.09 12.48
CA SER A 81 -6.76 -6.65 13.51
C SER A 81 -5.55 -7.37 12.89
N SER A 82 -5.73 -8.00 11.73
CA SER A 82 -4.65 -8.73 11.04
C SER A 82 -3.80 -7.82 10.14
N TYR A 83 -4.38 -6.72 9.62
CA TYR A 83 -3.70 -5.85 8.65
C TYR A 83 -3.11 -4.59 9.23
N TYR A 84 -3.86 -3.87 10.08
CA TYR A 84 -3.44 -2.56 10.56
C TYR A 84 -2.68 -2.65 11.86
N LEU A 85 -2.89 -3.70 12.66
CA LEU A 85 -2.31 -3.83 14.00
C LEU A 85 -0.79 -3.67 14.01
N SER A 86 -0.05 -4.39 13.16
CA SER A 86 1.41 -4.28 13.08
C SER A 86 1.88 -2.84 12.80
N TYR A 87 1.12 -2.08 12.01
CA TYR A 87 1.45 -0.70 11.69
C TYR A 87 1.02 0.27 12.79
N VAL A 88 -0.12 0.03 13.45
CA VAL A 88 -0.64 0.83 14.55
C VAL A 88 0.23 0.68 15.79
N GLU A 89 0.67 -0.53 16.13
CA GLU A 89 1.62 -0.77 17.22
C GLU A 89 2.91 0.03 17.02
N GLN A 90 3.47 -0.04 15.81
CA GLN A 90 4.66 0.72 15.44
C GLN A 90 4.41 2.23 15.47
N LEU A 91 3.26 2.69 14.99
CA LEU A 91 2.90 4.11 15.03
C LEU A 91 2.79 4.59 16.49
N LEU A 92 2.10 3.86 17.35
CA LEU A 92 1.95 4.19 18.76
C LEU A 92 3.29 4.16 19.50
N ALA A 93 4.16 3.19 19.21
CA ALA A 93 5.50 3.14 19.80
C ALA A 93 6.35 4.36 19.42
N ASN A 94 6.29 4.80 18.16
CA ASN A 94 7.02 5.99 17.72
C ASN A 94 6.44 7.28 18.32
N LEU A 95 5.11 7.40 18.39
CA LEU A 95 4.45 8.56 19.02
C LEU A 95 4.73 8.64 20.53
N TYR A 96 4.80 7.49 21.21
CA TYR A 96 5.13 7.44 22.63
C TYR A 96 6.58 7.84 22.91
N ASN A 97 7.53 7.44 22.06
CA ASN A 97 8.96 7.75 22.22
C ASN A 97 9.33 9.19 21.81
N GLU A 98 8.45 9.91 21.11
CA GLU A 98 8.61 11.34 20.79
C GLU A 98 8.07 12.27 21.90
N ALA A 99 7.47 11.72 22.96
CA ALA A 99 6.97 12.43 24.15
C ALA A 99 7.96 12.36 25.32
#